data_AF-A0A967DVL0-F1
#
_entry.id   AF-A0A967DVL0-F1
#
_cell.length_a   1.000
_cell.length_b   1.000
_cell.length_c   1.000
_cell.angle_alpha   90.00
_cell.angle_beta   90.00
_cell.angle_gamma   90.00
#
_symmetry.space_group_name_H-M   'P 1'
#
loop_
_entity.id
_entity.type
_entity.pdbx_description
1 polymer ?
#
loop_
_entity_poly.entity_id
_entity_poly.type
_entity_poly.pdbx_seq_one_letter_code
_entity_poly.pdbx_strand_id
1 'polypeptide(L)'
;MAAIKFEYAMARLETIVAELERGDLPLDDSLKIFEEGVRLSKTCLKMLEDAERKVEILVQEKDGKKRIQAFSVGDDQVERSD
;
A
#
# COMPACT_ATOMS: atom_id res chain seq x y z
N MET A 1 14.29 -7.75 -4.58
CA MET A 1 14.48 -6.49 -3.83
C MET A 1 13.85 -6.67 -2.46
N ALA A 2 14.56 -6.34 -1.37
CA ALA A 2 14.01 -6.44 -0.03
C ALA A 2 12.91 -5.39 0.16
N ALA A 3 11.71 -5.82 0.55
CA ALA A 3 10.65 -4.90 0.93
C ALA A 3 11.03 -4.20 2.25
N ILE A 4 10.86 -2.87 2.32
CA ILE A 4 10.99 -2.13 3.57
C ILE A 4 9.94 -2.63 4.58
N LYS A 5 10.31 -2.73 5.87
CA LYS A 5 9.32 -3.06 6.92
C LYS A 5 8.50 -1.82 7.27
N PHE A 6 7.28 -2.03 7.75
CA PHE A 6 6.36 -0.95 8.07
C PHE A 6 6.95 0.02 9.09
N GLU A 7 7.58 -0.51 10.15
CA GLU A 7 8.17 0.26 11.24
C GLU A 7 9.31 1.16 10.73
N TYR A 8 10.11 0.67 9.78
CA TYR A 8 11.17 1.47 9.17
C TYR A 8 10.62 2.54 8.24
N ALA A 9 9.60 2.22 7.44
CA ALA A 9 8.95 3.20 6.57
C ALA A 9 8.30 4.33 7.37
N MET A 10 7.64 3.98 8.49
CA MET A 10 7.00 4.94 9.39
C MET A 10 8.03 5.82 10.11
N ALA A 11 9.07 5.23 10.69
CA ALA A 11 10.13 6.00 11.36
C ALA A 11 10.83 7.00 10.42
N ARG A 12 11.05 6.60 9.15
CA ARG A 12 11.60 7.51 8.15
C ARG A 12 10.61 8.63 7.79
N LEU A 13 9.32 8.33 7.67
CA LEU A 13 8.29 9.33 7.41
C LEU A 13 8.20 10.36 8.55
N GLU A 14 8.24 9.93 9.81
CA GLU A 14 8.28 10.82 10.98
C GLU A 14 9.51 11.73 10.95
N THR A 15 10.67 11.19 10.57
CA THR A 15 11.90 11.97 10.42
C THR A 15 11.77 13.03 9.34
N ILE A 16 11.19 12.69 8.19
CA ILE A 16 10.96 13.63 7.08
C ILE A 16 10.01 14.75 7.51
N VAL A 17 8.93 14.42 8.22
CA VAL A 17 8.00 15.43 8.74
C VAL A 17 8.73 16.40 9.66
N ALA A 18 9.52 15.88 10.62
CA ALA A 18 10.31 16.72 11.52
C ALA A 18 11.32 17.60 10.75
N GLU A 19 11.99 17.07 9.74
CA GLU A 19 12.92 17.84 8.88
C GLU A 19 12.22 18.97 8.12
N LEU A 20 11.03 18.70 7.55
CA LEU A 20 10.24 19.70 6.84
C LEU A 20 9.68 20.78 7.80
N GLU A 21 9.27 20.40 9.00
CA GLU A 21 8.75 21.32 10.01
C GLU A 21 9.82 22.28 10.57
N ARG A 22 11.10 21.87 10.60
CA ARG A 22 12.19 22.77 10.98
C ARG A 22 12.37 23.93 10.00
N GLY A 23 12.12 23.70 8.71
CA GLY A 23 12.20 24.73 7.67
C GLY A 23 13.61 25.28 7.41
N ASP A 24 14.66 24.55 7.79
CA ASP A 24 16.07 24.94 7.62
C ASP A 24 16.71 24.38 6.35
N LEU A 25 15.98 23.59 5.58
CA LEU A 25 16.44 22.97 4.35
C LEU A 25 16.32 23.92 3.15
N PRO A 26 17.30 23.92 2.23
CA PRO A 26 17.14 24.54 0.92
C PRO A 26 15.89 24.01 0.20
N LEU A 27 15.31 24.81 -0.69
CA LEU A 27 14.09 24.45 -1.42
C LEU A 27 14.24 23.11 -2.18
N ASP A 28 15.35 22.94 -2.90
CA ASP A 28 15.61 21.73 -3.68
C ASP A 28 15.67 20.47 -2.80
N ASP A 29 16.22 20.58 -1.59
CA ASP A 29 16.30 19.45 -0.67
C ASP A 29 14.97 19.19 0.02
N SER A 30 14.22 20.25 0.35
CA SER A 30 12.85 20.15 0.86
C SER A 30 11.94 19.40 -0.13
N LEU A 31 12.08 19.68 -1.42
CA LEU A 31 11.33 18.97 -2.48
C LEU A 31 11.70 17.48 -2.55
N LYS A 32 12.99 17.14 -2.48
CA LYS A 32 13.44 15.74 -2.50
C LYS A 32 12.89 14.93 -1.33
N ILE A 33 12.98 15.46 -0.11
CA ILE A 33 12.50 14.74 1.07
C ILE A 33 10.97 14.69 1.13
N PHE A 34 10.28 15.72 0.60
CA PHE A 34 8.83 15.70 0.44
C PHE A 34 8.40 14.57 -0.51
N GLU A 35 9.04 14.44 -1.68
CA GLU A 35 8.76 13.34 -2.61
C GLU A 35 9.02 11.96 -1.98
N GLU A 36 10.09 11.84 -1.19
CA GLU A 36 10.37 10.63 -0.40
C GLU A 36 9.22 10.35 0.58
N GLY A 37 8.77 11.35 1.33
CA GLY A 37 7.66 11.23 2.27
C GLY A 37 6.37 10.78 1.59
N VAL A 38 6.05 11.32 0.42
CA VAL A 38 4.88 10.90 -0.38
C VAL A 38 4.98 9.42 -0.79
N ARG A 39 6.17 8.95 -1.22
CA ARG A 39 6.38 7.54 -1.57
C ARG A 39 6.26 6.61 -0.35
N LEU A 40 6.81 7.02 0.78
CA LEU A 40 6.74 6.25 2.02
C LEU A 40 5.31 6.17 2.55
N SER A 41 4.55 7.27 2.51
CA SER A 41 3.14 7.31 2.89
C SER A 41 2.30 6.32 2.07
N LYS A 42 2.45 6.32 0.74
CA LYS A 42 1.80 5.34 -0.14
C LYS A 42 2.19 3.90 0.18
N THR A 43 3.46 3.68 0.52
CA THR A 43 3.97 2.36 0.89
C THR A 43 3.34 1.88 2.20
N CYS A 44 3.28 2.72 3.22
CA CYS A 44 2.65 2.42 4.50
C CYS A 44 1.17 2.07 4.32
N LEU A 45 0.43 2.87 3.54
CA LEU A 45 -0.98 2.61 3.25
C LEU A 45 -1.17 1.22 2.61
N LYS A 46 -0.38 0.90 1.57
CA LYS A 46 -0.45 -0.40 0.92
C LYS A 46 -0.17 -1.56 1.87
N MET A 47 0.79 -1.42 2.78
CA MET A 47 1.10 -2.45 3.77
C MET A 47 -0.05 -2.67 4.74
N LEU A 48 -0.74 -1.59 5.14
CA LEU A 48 -1.93 -1.67 5.99
C LEU A 48 -3.11 -2.32 5.25
N GLU A 49 -3.36 -1.96 3.99
CA GLU A 49 -4.40 -2.58 3.15
C GLU A 49 -4.16 -4.09 2.98
N ASP A 50 -2.92 -4.50 2.74
CA ASP A 50 -2.56 -5.92 2.62
C ASP A 50 -2.70 -6.66 3.95
N ALA A 51 -2.43 -5.99 5.08
CA ALA A 51 -2.65 -6.56 6.42
C ALA A 51 -4.15 -6.71 6.73
N GLU A 52 -4.95 -5.69 6.43
CA GLU A 52 -6.40 -5.70 6.60
C GLU A 52 -7.05 -6.83 5.78
N ARG A 53 -6.67 -6.97 4.50
CA ARG A 53 -7.16 -8.06 3.64
C ARG A 53 -6.86 -9.43 4.23
N LYS A 54 -5.65 -9.63 4.79
CA LYS A 54 -5.28 -10.89 5.44
C LYS A 54 -6.13 -11.17 6.68
N VAL A 55 -6.37 -10.15 7.50
CA VAL A 55 -7.26 -10.27 8.66
C VAL A 55 -8.68 -10.64 8.22
N GLU A 56 -9.20 -9.98 7.18
CA GLU A 56 -10.54 -10.23 6.67
C GLU A 56 -10.72 -11.69 6.19
N ILE A 57 -9.73 -12.22 5.46
CA ILE A 57 -9.72 -13.64 5.03
C ILE A 57 -9.72 -14.57 6.25
N LEU A 58 -8.85 -14.33 7.23
CA LEU A 58 -8.75 -15.17 8.43
C LEU A 58 -10.04 -15.16 9.27
N VAL A 59 -10.74 -14.03 9.33
CA VAL A 59 -12.04 -13.93 10.01
C VAL A 59 -13.13 -14.69 9.24
N GLN A 60 -13.17 -14.58 7.90
CA GLN A 60 -14.13 -15.33 7.07
C GLN A 60 -13.93 -16.85 7.13
N GLU A 61 -12.68 -17.30 7.19
CA GLU A 61 -12.34 -18.72 7.36
C GLU A 61 -12.82 -19.24 8.72
N LYS A 62 -12.67 -18.45 9.79
CA LYS A 62 -13.17 -18.80 11.13
C LYS A 62 -14.70 -18.84 11.21
N ASP A 63 -15.38 -17.93 10.53
CA ASP A 63 -16.85 -17.84 10.54
C ASP A 63 -17.54 -18.77 9.51
N GLY A 64 -16.77 -19.57 8.76
CA GLY A 64 -17.30 -20.55 7.79
C GLY A 64 -18.02 -19.95 6.59
N LYS A 65 -18.05 -18.62 6.46
CA LYS A 65 -18.68 -17.90 5.33
C LYS A 65 -17.65 -17.69 4.24
N LYS A 66 -17.49 -18.68 3.36
CA LYS A 66 -16.71 -18.51 2.11
C LYS A 66 -17.37 -17.41 1.26
N ARG A 67 -16.70 -16.26 1.09
CA ARG A 67 -17.06 -15.35 -0.01
C ARG A 67 -16.44 -15.90 -1.29
N ILE A 68 -17.29 -16.27 -2.25
CA ILE A 68 -16.85 -16.58 -3.61
C ILE A 68 -16.34 -15.27 -4.20
N GLN A 69 -15.03 -15.12 -4.30
CA GLN A 69 -14.45 -14.09 -5.14
C GLN A 69 -14.72 -14.54 -6.58
N ALA A 70 -15.60 -13.83 -7.28
CA ALA A 70 -15.90 -14.12 -8.67
C ALA A 70 -14.59 -14.03 -9.45
N PHE A 71 -14.11 -15.19 -9.90
CA PHE A 71 -13.02 -15.29 -10.84
C PHE A 71 -13.52 -14.65 -12.14
N SER A 72 -13.06 -13.44 -12.45
CA SER A 72 -13.29 -12.86 -13.77
C SER A 72 -12.47 -13.68 -14.76
N VAL A 73 -13.10 -14.69 -15.35
CA VAL A 73 -12.60 -15.41 -16.52
C VAL A 73 -12.40 -14.36 -17.62
N GLY A 74 -11.15 -14.19 -18.05
CA GLY A 74 -10.83 -13.38 -19.22
C GLY A 74 -11.57 -13.91 -20.44
N ASP A 75 -11.96 -12.99 -21.32
CA ASP A 75 -12.71 -13.19 -22.56
C ASP A 75 -12.36 -14.49 -23.32
N ASP A 76 -13.14 -15.54 -23.09
CA ASP A 76 -13.35 -16.59 -24.09
C ASP A 76 -14.64 -16.24 -24.84
N GLN A 77 -14.55 -15.26 -25.75
CA GLN A 77 -15.54 -15.14 -26.83
C GLN A 77 -15.31 -16.29 -27.82
N VAL A 78 -15.81 -17.46 -27.46
CA VAL A 78 -16.07 -18.56 -28.39
C VAL A 78 -17.48 -18.38 -28.93
N GLU A 79 -17.55 -17.98 -30.20
CA GLU A 79 -18.54 -18.31 -31.22
C GLU A 79 -20.04 -18.24 -30.86
N ARG A 80 -20.73 -17.28 -31.48
CA ARG A 80 -22.00 -17.57 -32.16
C ARG A 80 -21.94 -17.06 -33.58
N SER A 81 -21.50 -17.94 -34.45
CA SER A 81 -22.02 -18.10 -35.80
C SER A 81 -23.55 -18.18 -35.76
N ASP A 82 -24.20 -17.19 -36.37
CA ASP A 82 -25.42 -17.31 -37.19
C ASP A 82 -25.56 -16.04 -38.03
#